data_AF-A0A1S3CXY8-F1
#
_entry.id   AF-A0A1S3CXY8-F1
#
_cell.length_a   1.000
_cell.length_b   1.000
_cell.length_c   1.000
_cell.angle_alpha   90.00
_cell.angle_beta   90.00
_cell.angle_gamma   90.00
#
_symmetry.space_group_name_H-M   'P 1'
#
loop_
_entity.id
_entity.type
_entity.pdbx_description
1 polymer ?
#
loop_
_entity_poly.entity_id
_entity_poly.type
_entity_poly.pdbx_seq_one_letter_code
_entity_poly.pdbx_strand_id
1 'polypeptide(L)' 'MAVLKLDQLSIDRRDLFVPPVDDVISVLNQGLGKYFKEVSVSFTECPNLTSHPFNLTSAGSYFAYVSDKEIKV' A
#
# COMPACT_ATOMS: atom_id res chain seq x y z
N MET A 1 27.81 2.51 -22.96
CA MET A 1 26.85 3.06 -21.98
C MET A 1 26.51 4.47 -22.43
N ALA A 2 25.27 4.74 -22.83
CA ALA A 2 24.83 6.08 -23.23
C ALA A 2 24.33 6.85 -21.99
N VAL A 3 24.81 8.08 -21.81
CA VAL A 3 24.42 8.95 -20.68
C VAL A 3 23.23 9.80 -21.11
N LEU A 4 22.09 9.62 -20.46
CA LEU A 4 20.91 10.47 -20.63
C LEU A 4 21.14 11.80 -19.89
N LYS A 5 20.97 12.92 -20.58
CA LYS A 5 21.04 14.26 -19.97
C LYS A 5 19.69 14.56 -19.31
N LEU A 6 19.67 14.74 -17.98
CA LEU A 6 18.44 15.00 -17.23
C LEU A 6 17.68 16.23 -17.71
N ASP A 7 18.39 17.25 -18.19
CA ASP A 7 17.82 18.50 -18.69
C ASP A 7 16.97 18.31 -19.97
N GLN A 8 17.06 17.15 -20.61
CA GLN A 8 16.30 16.80 -21.82
C GLN A 8 15.09 15.90 -21.52
N LEU A 9 14.88 15.51 -20.26
CA LEU A 9 13.71 14.75 -19.85
C LEU A 9 12.59 15.68 -19.39
N SER A 10 11.47 15.66 -20.09
CA SER A 10 10.22 16.25 -19.63
C SER A 10 9.59 15.37 -18.54
N ILE A 11 9.81 15.71 -17.28
CA ILE A 11 9.18 15.05 -16.14
C ILE A 11 7.85 15.74 -15.86
N ASP A 12 6.75 15.05 -16.17
CA ASP A 12 5.39 15.48 -15.79
C ASP A 12 5.08 14.97 -14.37
N ARG A 13 4.72 15.88 -13.47
CA ARG A 13 4.31 15.53 -12.10
C ARG A 13 2.81 15.75 -11.96
N ARG A 14 2.13 14.77 -11.36
CA ARG A 14 0.70 14.83 -11.10
C ARG A 14 0.45 14.58 -9.64
N ASP A 15 -0.36 15.44 -9.05
CA ASP A 15 -0.83 15.26 -7.69
C ASP A 15 -1.91 14.17 -7.68
N LEU A 16 -1.77 13.25 -6.73
CA LEU A 16 -2.75 12.21 -6.48
C LEU A 16 -3.79 12.73 -5.49
N PHE A 17 -5.04 12.32 -5.69
CA PHE A 17 -6.07 12.55 -4.69
C PHE A 17 -5.75 11.73 -3.43
N VAL A 18 -5.71 12.39 -2.27
CA VAL A 18 -5.48 11.77 -0.96
C VAL A 18 -6.79 11.80 -0.18
N PRO A 19 -7.59 10.73 -0.22
CA PRO A 19 -8.82 10.64 0.56
C PRO A 19 -8.55 10.54 2.06
N PRO A 20 -9.56 10.84 2.90
CA PRO A 20 -9.55 10.48 4.32
C PRO A 20 -9.30 8.99 4.53
N VAL A 21 -8.58 8.65 5.60
CA VAL A 21 -8.21 7.26 5.90
C VAL A 21 -9.44 6.39 6.11
N ASP A 22 -10.46 6.90 6.81
CA ASP A 22 -11.72 6.16 7.07
C ASP A 22 -12.45 5.77 5.77
N ASP A 23 -12.43 6.65 4.76
CA ASP A 23 -13.04 6.38 3.45
C ASP A 23 -12.32 5.22 2.74
N VAL A 24 -10.98 5.20 2.82
CA VAL A 24 -10.16 4.12 2.24
C VAL A 24 -10.48 2.80 2.91
N ILE A 25 -10.53 2.76 4.25
CA ILE A 25 -10.86 1.56 5.01
C ILE A 25 -12.25 1.04 4.63
N SER A 26 -13.24 1.92 4.56
CA SER A 26 -14.62 1.58 4.23
C SER A 26 -14.74 0.96 2.82
N VAL A 27 -14.15 1.62 1.82
CA VAL A 27 -14.18 1.16 0.43
C VAL A 27 -13.44 -0.16 0.26
N LEU A 28 -12.29 -0.34 0.92
CA LEU A 28 -11.53 -1.58 0.85
C LEU A 28 -12.25 -2.74 1.52
N ASN A 29 -12.83 -2.54 2.71
CA ASN A 29 -13.63 -3.57 3.38
C ASN A 29 -14.81 -4.01 2.51
N GLN A 30 -15.56 -3.04 1.96
CA GLN A 30 -16.71 -3.33 1.11
C GLN A 30 -16.31 -4.02 -0.21
N GLY A 31 -15.21 -3.60 -0.82
CA GLY A 31 -14.72 -4.16 -2.08
C GLY A 31 -14.19 -5.59 -1.91
N LEU A 32 -13.29 -5.79 -0.94
CA LEU A 32 -12.64 -7.07 -0.68
C LEU A 32 -13.62 -8.10 -0.10
N GLY A 33 -14.58 -7.67 0.74
CA GLY A 33 -15.60 -8.57 1.30
C GLY A 33 -16.47 -9.29 0.25
N LYS A 34 -16.43 -8.87 -1.03
CA LYS A 34 -17.10 -9.56 -2.14
C LYS A 34 -16.35 -10.80 -2.63
N TYR A 35 -15.04 -10.87 -2.41
CA TYR A 35 -14.17 -11.89 -2.99
C TYR A 35 -13.62 -12.87 -1.94
N PHE A 36 -13.59 -12.45 -0.68
CA PHE A 36 -13.00 -13.21 0.42
C PHE A 36 -14.09 -13.55 1.45
N LYS A 37 -13.93 -14.69 2.15
CA LYS A 37 -14.91 -15.16 3.14
C LYS A 37 -14.92 -14.31 4.41
N GLU A 38 -13.76 -13.82 4.82
CA GLU A 38 -13.56 -12.96 5.99
C GLU A 38 -12.48 -11.94 5.65
N VAL A 39 -12.78 -10.66 5.82
CA VAL A 39 -11.84 -9.55 5.59
C VAL A 39 -12.00 -8.55 6.71
N SER A 40 -10.87 -8.07 7.22
CA SER A 40 -10.80 -6.92 8.12
C SER A 40 -9.69 -6.00 7.65
N VAL A 41 -10.07 -4.79 7.27
CA VAL A 41 -9.14 -3.69 6.97
C VAL A 41 -9.23 -2.70 8.11
N SER A 42 -8.07 -2.34 8.66
CA SER A 42 -7.94 -1.35 9.73
C SER A 42 -6.70 -0.49 9.51
N PHE A 43 -6.72 0.72 10.07
CA PHE A 43 -5.54 1.56 10.13
C PHE A 43 -4.78 1.28 11.42
N THR A 44 -3.53 0.86 11.30
CA THR A 44 -2.66 0.53 12.42
C THR A 44 -1.30 1.18 12.23
N GLU A 45 -0.55 1.31 13.32
CA GLU A 45 0.86 1.71 13.23
C GLU A 45 1.66 0.68 12.44
N CYS A 46 2.60 1.16 11.61
CA CYS A 46 3.45 0.32 10.79
C CYS A 46 4.45 -0.46 11.67
N PRO A 47 4.37 -1.80 11.79
CA PRO A 47 5.46 -2.61 12.33
C PRO A 47 6.77 -2.31 11.63
N ASN A 48 7.88 -2.51 12.34
CA ASN A 48 9.20 -2.38 11.77
C ASN A 48 9.41 -3.41 10.65
N LEU A 49 9.44 -2.91 9.41
CA LEU A 49 9.58 -3.74 8.22
C LEU A 49 11.03 -4.21 7.97
N THR A 50 12.02 -3.77 8.76
CA THR A 50 13.39 -4.30 8.64
C THR A 50 13.55 -5.69 9.24
N SER A 51 12.59 -6.11 10.05
CA SER A 51 12.56 -7.44 10.66
C SER A 51 11.90 -8.47 9.73
N HIS A 52 12.18 -9.75 10.00
CA HIS A 52 11.46 -10.86 9.37
C HIS A 52 9.94 -10.70 9.60
N PRO A 53 9.07 -11.00 8.61
CA PRO A 53 9.32 -11.62 7.29
C PRO A 53 9.71 -10.65 6.17
N PHE A 54 9.67 -9.33 6.41
CA PHE A 54 9.76 -8.33 5.35
C PHE A 54 11.21 -7.96 4.99
N ASN A 55 12.11 -7.92 5.98
CA ASN A 55 13.55 -7.66 5.80
C ASN A 55 13.87 -6.47 4.88
N LEU A 56 13.07 -5.40 4.93
CA LEU A 56 13.26 -4.22 4.10
C LEU A 56 14.46 -3.41 4.57
N THR A 57 15.09 -2.67 3.65
CA THR A 57 16.22 -1.77 3.94
C THR A 57 15.87 -0.61 4.88
N SER A 58 14.59 -0.31 5.09
CA SER A 58 14.14 0.73 6.03
C SER A 58 12.87 0.31 6.77
N ALA A 59 12.65 0.89 7.95
CA ALA A 59 11.55 0.53 8.85
C ALA A 59 10.15 0.90 8.34
N GLY A 60 10.04 1.53 7.17
CA GLY A 60 8.77 1.92 6.54
C GLY A 60 8.20 3.25 7.05
N SER A 61 7.30 3.81 6.25
CA SER A 61 6.51 5.02 6.53
C SER A 61 5.04 4.71 6.22
N TYR A 62 4.20 4.64 7.26
CA TYR A 62 2.73 4.46 7.28
C TYR A 62 2.07 3.81 6.05
N PHE A 63 1.57 2.58 6.19
CA PHE A 63 0.73 1.89 5.19
C PHE A 63 -0.49 1.24 5.86
N ALA A 64 -1.60 1.09 5.11
CA ALA A 64 -2.80 0.39 5.56
C ALA A 64 -2.59 -1.15 5.48
N TYR A 65 -2.99 -1.87 6.54
CA TYR A 65 -2.82 -3.32 6.64
C TYR A 65 -4.10 -4.05 6.24
N VAL A 66 -3.96 -5.05 5.36
CA VAL A 66 -5.03 -5.99 5.00
C VAL A 66 -4.58 -7.37 5.46
N SER A 67 -5.34 -7.99 6.37
CA SER A 67 -5.04 -9.33 6.87
C SER A 67 -5.90 -10.35 6.12
N ASP A 68 -5.26 -11.21 5.31
CA ASP A 68 -5.94 -12.28 4.55
C ASP A 68 -5.86 -13.61 5.33
N LYS A 69 -7.00 -14.27 5.53
CA LYS A 69 -7.09 -15.65 6.02
C LYS A 69 -7.83 -16.49 4.99
N GLU A 70 -7.05 -17.25 4.23
CA GLU A 70 -7.41 -18.38 3.39
C GLU A 70 -8.13 -18.10 2.05
N ILE A 71 -7.41 -18.44 0.98
CA ILE A 71 -7.87 -18.59 -0.41
C ILE A 71 -8.79 -19.83 -0.49
N LYS A 72 -10.03 -19.64 -0.94
CA LYS A 72 -10.87 -20.77 -1.36
C LYS A 72 -10.43 -21.27 -2.74
N VAL A 73 -10.03 -22.55 -2.79
CA VAL A 73 -9.99 -23.37 -4.01
C VAL A 73 -11.40 -23.84 -4.35
#